data_AF-A0A552E866-F1
#
_entry.id   AF-A0A552E866-F1
#
_cell.length_a   1.000
_cell.length_b   1.000
_cell.length_c   1.000
_cell.angle_alpha   90.00
_cell.angle_beta   90.00
_cell.angle_gamma   90.00
#
_symmetry.space_group_name_H-M   'P 1'
#
loop_
_entity.id
_entity.type
_entity.pdbx_description
1 polymer ?
#
loop_
_entity_poly.entity_id
_entity_poly.type
_entity_poly.pdbx_seq_one_letter_code
_entity_poly.pdbx_strand_id
1 'polypeptide(L)'
;MGKVGKILNAADKETAIANGIPLATVYKRIDRGWSVEEAISKPARPVAVERPRDEVGEFVPGDKLLGRGRSLRLPADFDRELDLLIEASGQNQSDFLSDIIVEWLRKKAPM
;
A
#
# COMPACT_ATOMS: atom_id res chain seq x y z
N MET A 1 4.81 -6.18 -30.65
CA MET A 1 4.17 -5.00 -30.04
C MET A 1 2.75 -4.90 -30.61
N GLY A 2 1.72 -5.14 -29.80
CA GLY A 2 0.32 -5.24 -30.26
C GLY A 2 -0.25 -3.91 -30.75
N LYS A 3 -1.37 -3.98 -31.50
CA LYS A 3 -2.07 -2.92 -32.25
C LYS A 3 -2.25 -1.57 -31.53
N VAL A 4 -2.17 -1.53 -30.20
CA VAL A 4 -2.35 -0.34 -29.35
C VAL A 4 -1.25 0.71 -29.51
N GLY A 5 -0.03 0.31 -29.87
CA GLY A 5 1.10 1.24 -30.07
C GLY A 5 0.90 2.25 -31.21
N LYS A 6 -0.08 2.02 -32.11
CA LYS A 6 -0.44 2.93 -33.21
C LYS A 6 -1.54 3.94 -32.86
N ILE A 7 -2.14 3.85 -31.67
CA ILE A 7 -3.31 4.66 -31.29
C ILE A 7 -2.91 5.99 -30.63
N LEU A 8 -1.82 6.01 -29.86
CA LEU A 8 -1.34 7.22 -29.18
C LEU A 8 -0.37 8.02 -30.07
N ASN A 9 -0.67 9.31 -30.26
CA ASN A 9 0.24 10.26 -30.88
C ASN A 9 1.31 10.77 -29.87
N ALA A 10 2.22 11.66 -30.29
CA ALA A 10 3.22 12.24 -29.40
C ALA A 10 2.62 13.18 -28.34
N ALA A 11 1.64 14.00 -28.73
CA ALA A 11 0.96 14.97 -27.85
C ALA A 11 0.15 14.29 -26.73
N ASP A 12 -0.51 13.17 -27.03
CA ASP A 12 -1.26 12.36 -26.06
C ASP A 12 -0.32 11.81 -24.97
N LYS A 13 0.91 11.44 -25.36
CA LYS A 13 1.93 10.95 -24.43
C LYS A 13 2.42 12.08 -23.53
N GLU A 14 2.66 13.26 -24.08
CA GLU A 14 3.04 14.44 -23.29
C GLU A 14 1.94 14.82 -22.30
N THR A 15 0.68 14.79 -22.73
CA THR A 15 -0.48 15.08 -21.87
C THR A 15 -0.63 14.05 -20.75
N ALA A 16 -0.46 12.75 -21.05
CA ALA A 16 -0.48 11.71 -20.03
C ALA A 16 0.63 11.90 -18.98
N ILE A 17 1.84 12.26 -19.42
CA ILE A 17 2.99 12.53 -18.54
C ILE A 17 2.72 13.77 -17.68
N ALA A 18 2.19 14.84 -18.28
CA ALA A 18 1.81 16.06 -17.57
C ALA A 18 0.75 15.80 -16.49
N ASN A 19 -0.18 14.87 -16.75
CA ASN A 19 -1.20 14.43 -15.79
C ASN A 19 -0.68 13.38 -14.78
N GLY A 20 0.61 13.02 -14.82
CA GLY A 20 1.21 12.03 -13.91
C GLY A 20 0.74 10.61 -14.16
N ILE A 21 0.22 10.30 -15.36
CA ILE A 21 -0.29 8.98 -15.70
C ILE A 21 0.81 8.21 -16.46
N PRO A 22 1.28 7.08 -15.92
CA PRO A 22 2.24 6.24 -16.62
C PRO A 22 1.67 5.75 -17.96
N LEU A 23 2.46 5.77 -19.03
CA LEU A 23 2.02 5.30 -20.36
C LEU A 23 1.51 3.85 -20.33
N ALA A 24 2.12 3.00 -19.48
CA ALA A 24 1.65 1.63 -19.26
C ALA A 24 0.19 1.58 -18.76
N THR A 25 -0.21 2.53 -17.92
CA THR A 25 -1.60 2.69 -17.45
C THR A 25 -2.51 3.13 -18.60
N VAL A 26 -2.07 4.08 -19.43
CA VAL A 26 -2.84 4.54 -20.60
C VAL A 26 -3.10 3.38 -21.56
N TYR A 27 -2.08 2.60 -21.93
CA TYR A 27 -2.24 1.44 -22.82
C TYR A 27 -3.20 0.40 -22.23
N LYS A 28 -3.10 0.11 -20.93
CA LYS A 28 -4.05 -0.80 -20.25
C LYS A 28 -5.48 -0.28 -20.25
N ARG A 29 -5.69 1.04 -20.17
CA ARG A 29 -7.03 1.64 -20.25
C ARG A 29 -7.61 1.49 -21.65
N ILE A 30 -6.82 1.77 -22.69
CA ILE A 30 -7.24 1.59 -24.09
C ILE A 30 -7.55 0.12 -24.39
N ASP A 31 -6.72 -0.81 -23.91
CA ASP A 31 -6.95 -2.25 -24.05
C ASP A 31 -8.26 -2.70 -23.37
N ARG A 32 -8.66 -2.01 -22.30
CA ARG A 32 -9.96 -2.18 -21.62
C ARG A 32 -11.12 -1.42 -22.29
N GLY A 33 -10.91 -0.86 -23.49
CA GLY A 33 -11.93 -0.17 -24.27
C GLY A 33 -12.14 1.30 -23.92
N TRP A 34 -11.24 1.93 -23.17
CA TRP A 34 -11.34 3.36 -22.90
C TRP A 34 -10.98 4.18 -24.14
N SER A 35 -11.62 5.35 -24.28
CA SER A 35 -11.18 6.35 -25.24
C SER A 35 -9.80 6.90 -24.86
N VAL A 36 -9.04 7.41 -25.84
CA VAL A 36 -7.71 7.99 -25.61
C VAL A 36 -7.80 9.16 -24.64
N GLU A 37 -8.77 10.04 -24.82
CA GLU A 37 -9.01 11.20 -23.97
C GLU A 37 -9.29 10.80 -22.51
N GLU A 38 -10.13 9.79 -22.27
CA GLU A 38 -10.34 9.28 -20.91
C GLU A 38 -9.10 8.59 -20.34
N ALA A 39 -8.32 7.92 -21.19
CA ALA A 39 -7.13 7.20 -20.78
C ALA A 39 -6.00 8.14 -20.31
N ILE A 40 -5.89 9.33 -20.90
CA ILE A 40 -4.86 10.34 -20.58
C ILE A 40 -5.31 11.40 -19.57
N SER A 41 -6.61 11.51 -19.26
CA SER A 41 -7.14 12.54 -18.35
C SER A 41 -7.49 12.03 -16.95
N LYS A 42 -8.06 10.81 -16.83
CA LYS A 42 -8.52 10.34 -15.51
C LYS A 42 -7.32 9.95 -14.63
N PRO A 43 -7.27 10.39 -13.36
CA PRO A 43 -6.15 10.08 -12.46
C PRO A 43 -5.97 8.57 -12.29
N ALA A 44 -4.72 8.12 -12.27
CA ALA A 44 -4.41 6.73 -11.96
C ALA A 44 -4.77 6.43 -10.50
N ARG A 45 -5.27 5.23 -10.23
CA ARG A 45 -5.50 4.79 -8.85
C ARG A 45 -4.15 4.82 -8.13
N PRO A 46 -4.05 5.40 -6.92
CA PRO A 46 -2.79 5.40 -6.18
C PRO A 46 -2.33 3.95 -6.03
N VAL A 47 -1.04 3.71 -6.28
CA VAL A 47 -0.44 2.40 -6.07
C VAL A 47 -0.60 2.11 -4.59
N ALA A 48 -1.42 1.12 -4.26
CA ALA A 48 -1.65 0.74 -2.88
C ALA A 48 -0.35 0.16 -2.31
N VAL A 49 0.31 0.98 -1.49
CA VAL A 49 1.40 0.66 -0.56
C VAL A 49 2.68 0.15 -1.21
N GLU A 50 3.81 0.79 -0.93
CA GLU A 50 5.12 0.23 -1.23
C GLU A 50 5.22 -1.15 -0.57
N ARG A 51 5.36 -2.18 -1.39
CA ARG A 51 5.55 -3.55 -0.88
C ARG A 51 6.88 -3.56 -0.13
N PRO A 52 6.89 -3.91 1.16
CA PRO A 52 8.12 -3.92 1.94
C PRO A 52 9.13 -4.86 1.28
N ARG A 53 10.31 -4.32 1.01
CA ARG A 53 11.47 -5.05 0.49
C ARG A 53 12.42 -5.32 1.63
N ASP A 54 13.17 -6.41 1.54
CA ASP A 54 14.22 -6.68 2.51
C ASP A 54 15.43 -5.77 2.29
N GLU A 55 16.45 -5.97 3.13
CA GLU A 55 17.72 -5.25 3.13
C GLU A 55 18.49 -5.39 1.79
N VAL A 56 18.14 -6.38 0.97
CA VAL A 56 18.76 -6.69 -0.34
C VAL A 56 17.87 -6.22 -1.50
N GLY A 57 16.72 -5.62 -1.19
CA GLY A 57 15.77 -5.10 -2.19
C GLY A 57 14.87 -6.16 -2.81
N GLU A 58 14.86 -7.40 -2.31
CA GLU A 58 13.93 -8.42 -2.78
C GLU A 58 12.52 -8.16 -2.26
N PHE A 59 11.52 -8.53 -3.08
CA PHE A 59 10.12 -8.47 -2.67
C PHE A 59 9.91 -9.49 -1.55
N VAL A 60 9.55 -9.01 -0.36
CA VAL A 60 9.14 -9.90 0.71
C VAL A 60 7.62 -10.08 0.60
N PRO A 61 7.13 -11.30 0.30
CA PRO A 61 5.71 -11.58 0.43
C PRO A 61 5.28 -11.19 1.84
N GLY A 62 4.17 -10.48 2.00
CA GLY A 62 3.74 -9.94 3.30
C GLY A 62 3.70 -10.99 4.42
N ASP A 63 3.45 -12.25 4.06
CA ASP A 63 3.43 -13.41 4.95
C ASP A 63 4.80 -13.78 5.56
N LYS A 64 5.92 -13.29 5.01
CA LYS A 64 7.29 -13.60 5.45
C LYS A 64 7.91 -12.55 6.38
N LEU A 65 7.33 -11.35 6.50
CA LEU A 65 7.80 -10.32 7.46
C LEU A 65 7.12 -10.40 8.81
N LEU A 66 5.95 -11.04 8.86
CA LEU A 66 5.14 -11.13 10.07
C LEU A 66 5.30 -12.52 10.68
N GLY A 67 5.47 -12.57 11.99
CA GLY A 67 5.45 -13.82 12.74
C GLY A 67 4.05 -14.44 12.76
N ARG A 68 3.92 -15.64 13.34
CA ARG A 68 2.61 -16.28 13.51
C ARG A 68 1.65 -15.36 14.29
N GLY A 69 0.42 -15.22 13.80
CA GLY A 69 -0.66 -14.54 14.53
C GLY A 69 -0.91 -15.23 15.88
N ARG A 70 -1.18 -14.42 16.91
CA ARG A 70 -1.53 -14.90 18.25
C ARG A 70 -2.91 -14.35 18.61
N SER A 71 -3.80 -15.21 19.09
CA SER A 71 -5.07 -14.79 19.68
C SER A 71 -4.93 -14.70 21.20
N LEU A 72 -5.50 -13.64 21.77
CA LEU A 72 -5.57 -13.44 23.22
C LEU A 72 -6.90 -12.78 23.57
N ARG A 73 -7.31 -12.89 24.83
CA ARG A 73 -8.44 -12.13 25.39
C ARG A 73 -7.93 -11.32 26.57
N LEU A 74 -8.33 -10.05 26.61
CA LEU A 74 -8.04 -9.16 27.73
C LEU A 74 -9.21 -9.22 28.73
N PRO A 75 -8.95 -9.00 30.04
CA PRO A 75 -10.02 -8.71 30.97
C PRO A 75 -10.76 -7.42 30.55
N ALA A 76 -12.07 -7.37 30.81
CA ALA A 76 -12.95 -6.33 30.28
C ALA A 76 -12.52 -4.88 30.64
N ASP A 77 -11.93 -4.68 31.82
CA ASP A 77 -11.47 -3.36 32.25
C ASP A 77 -10.28 -2.86 31.40
N PHE A 78 -9.35 -3.76 31.05
CA PHE A 78 -8.21 -3.45 30.21
C PHE A 78 -8.57 -3.34 28.72
N ASP A 79 -9.62 -4.05 28.28
CA ASP A 79 -10.13 -3.97 26.92
C ASP A 79 -10.64 -2.55 26.61
N ARG A 80 -11.39 -1.95 27.54
CA ARG A 80 -11.84 -0.56 27.42
C ARG A 80 -10.70 0.45 27.44
N GLU A 81 -9.71 0.23 28.30
CA GLU A 81 -8.53 1.10 28.36
C GLU A 81 -7.74 1.03 27.06
N LEU A 82 -7.60 -0.17 26.48
CA LEU A 82 -6.96 -0.36 25.19
C LEU A 82 -7.68 0.41 24.07
N ASP A 83 -9.01 0.37 24.01
CA ASP A 83 -9.78 1.12 23.01
C ASP A 83 -9.50 2.63 23.09
N LEU A 84 -9.49 3.19 24.30
CA LEU A 84 -9.19 4.62 24.53
C LEU A 84 -7.77 4.98 24.08
N LEU A 85 -6.80 4.10 24.34
CA LEU A 85 -5.41 4.32 23.95
C LEU A 85 -5.20 4.21 22.43
N ILE A 86 -5.88 3.26 21.77
CA ILE A 86 -5.85 3.14 20.30
C ILE A 86 -6.41 4.42 19.69
N GLU A 87 -7.56 4.90 20.16
CA GLU A 87 -8.17 6.15 19.67
C GLU A 87 -7.25 7.35 19.88
N ALA A 88 -6.64 7.47 21.07
CA ALA A 88 -5.71 8.54 21.37
C ALA A 88 -4.42 8.49 20.53
N SER A 89 -3.97 7.31 20.11
CA SER A 89 -2.76 7.15 19.29
C SER A 89 -2.94 7.58 17.84
N GLY A 90 -4.18 7.58 17.33
CA GLY A 90 -4.48 7.78 15.90
C GLY A 90 -3.98 6.66 14.99
N GLN A 91 -3.49 5.55 15.55
CA GLN A 91 -3.04 4.37 14.80
C GLN A 91 -4.17 3.34 14.66
N ASN A 92 -3.99 2.35 13.77
CA ASN A 92 -4.87 1.19 13.75
C ASN A 92 -4.50 0.21 14.89
N GLN A 93 -5.46 -0.62 15.30
CA GLN A 93 -5.30 -1.57 16.40
C GLN A 93 -4.10 -2.52 16.21
N SER A 94 -3.84 -2.99 14.98
CA SER A 94 -2.75 -3.94 14.72
C SER A 94 -1.38 -3.31 14.89
N ASP A 95 -1.20 -2.09 14.42
CA ASP A 95 0.05 -1.34 14.53
C ASP A 95 0.29 -0.95 15.99
N PHE A 96 -0.73 -0.40 16.66
CA PHE A 96 -0.64 -0.02 18.07
C PHE A 96 -0.24 -1.20 18.97
N LEU A 97 -0.88 -2.36 18.79
CA LEU A 97 -0.54 -3.56 19.56
C LEU A 97 0.85 -4.11 19.20
N SER A 98 1.26 -4.01 17.94
CA SER A 98 2.59 -4.43 17.52
C SER A 98 3.67 -3.58 18.16
N ASP A 99 3.49 -2.25 18.19
CA ASP A 99 4.40 -1.30 18.80
C ASP A 99 4.57 -1.58 20.29
N ILE A 100 3.48 -1.72 21.05
CA ILE A 100 3.51 -2.06 22.48
C ILE A 100 4.31 -3.34 22.74
N ILE A 101 4.03 -4.40 21.96
CA ILE A 101 4.68 -5.70 22.15
C ILE A 101 6.18 -5.61 21.82
N VAL A 102 6.53 -4.93 20.73
CA VAL A 102 7.93 -4.75 20.31
C VAL A 102 8.70 -3.92 21.33
N GLU A 103 8.15 -2.82 21.81
CA GLU A 103 8.76 -1.99 22.85
C GLU A 103 8.98 -2.78 24.14
N TRP A 104 7.96 -3.53 24.58
CA TRP A 104 8.05 -4.37 25.77
C TRP A 104 9.14 -5.45 25.62
N LEU A 105 9.22 -6.10 24.46
CA LEU A 105 10.24 -7.11 24.17
C LEU A 105 11.65 -6.51 24.18
N ARG A 106 11.84 -5.36 23.52
CA ARG A 106 13.13 -4.63 23.51
C ARG A 106 13.58 -4.23 24.90
N LYS A 107 12.64 -3.81 25.77
CA LYS A 107 12.94 -3.47 27.17
C LYS A 107 13.31 -4.69 28.01
N LYS A 108 12.74 -5.86 27.72
CA LYS A 108 12.92 -7.08 28.53
C LYS A 108 14.10 -7.94 28.09
N ALA A 109 14.49 -7.86 26.83
CA ALA A 109 15.69 -8.47 26.29
C ALA A 109 16.59 -7.36 25.71
N PRO A 110 17.36 -6.65 26.54
CA PRO A 110 18.39 -5.75 26.02
C PRO A 110 19.38 -6.62 25.25
N MET A 111 19.38 -6.49 23.93
CA MET A 111 20.46 -6.98 23.06
C MET A 111 21.74 -6.20 23.37
#